data_AF-A0A1E1WMT7-F1
#
_entry.id   AF-A0A1E1WMT7-F1
#
_cell.length_a   1.000
_cell.length_b   1.000
_cell.length_c   1.000
_cell.angle_alpha   90.00
_cell.angle_beta   90.00
_cell.angle_gamma   90.00
#
_symmetry.space_group_name_H-M   'P 1'
#
loop_
_entity.id
_entity.type
_entity.pdbx_description
1 polymer ?
#
loop_
_entity_poly.entity_id
_entity_poly.type
_entity_poly.pdbx_seq_one_letter_code
_entity_poly.pdbx_strand_id
1 'polypeptide(L)'
;GYGMHLMNHLKDYHIRNNILHFLTFADEFAIGYFKKQGFSKDIKLPRAMYQGYIKDYEGATLMHCELNPRIVYTQFTTVIRKQKEIVKKLIDMRQKEVRKIHPGLTCFKEGVRSIPTECIPGLRE
;
A
#
# COMPACT_ATOMS: atom_id res chain seq x y z
N GLY A 1 -17.89 10.08 -2.12
CA GLY A 1 -17.70 9.70 -0.71
C GLY A 1 -18.48 8.47 -0.34
N TYR A 2 -19.81 8.48 -0.51
CA TYR A 2 -20.71 7.44 0.00
C TYR A 2 -20.42 6.02 -0.48
N GLY A 3 -20.07 5.79 -1.76
CA GLY A 3 -19.75 4.43 -2.24
C GLY A 3 -18.61 3.76 -1.46
N MET A 4 -17.51 4.49 -1.26
CA MET A 4 -16.38 4.00 -0.43
C MET A 4 -16.82 3.78 1.02
N HIS A 5 -17.59 4.70 1.59
CA HIS A 5 -18.09 4.56 2.96
C HIS A 5 -18.97 3.30 3.12
N LEU A 6 -19.93 3.10 2.22
CA LEU A 6 -20.79 1.92 2.17
C LEU A 6 -19.97 0.62 2.02
N MET A 7 -19.01 0.59 1.10
CA MET A 7 -18.17 -0.58 0.88
C MET A 7 -17.32 -0.92 2.13
N ASN A 8 -16.80 0.08 2.84
CA ASN A 8 -16.05 -0.15 4.07
C ASN A 8 -16.93 -0.78 5.16
N HIS A 9 -18.16 -0.26 5.35
CA HIS A 9 -19.12 -0.86 6.28
C HIS A 9 -19.53 -2.27 5.86
N LEU A 10 -19.73 -2.51 4.55
CA LEU A 10 -20.05 -3.83 4.00
C LEU A 10 -18.95 -4.84 4.32
N LYS A 11 -17.68 -4.48 4.11
CA LYS A 11 -16.52 -5.33 4.41
C LYS A 11 -16.43 -5.67 5.89
N ASP A 12 -16.51 -4.67 6.75
CA ASP A 12 -16.45 -4.87 8.21
C ASP A 12 -17.62 -5.74 8.72
N TYR A 13 -18.80 -5.65 8.10
CA TYR A 13 -19.90 -6.56 8.41
C TYR A 13 -19.61 -8.00 7.97
N HIS A 14 -19.13 -8.21 6.73
CA HIS A 14 -18.90 -9.55 6.19
C HIS A 14 -17.72 -10.28 6.87
N ILE A 15 -16.67 -9.56 7.24
CA ILE A 15 -15.55 -10.12 8.03
C ILE A 15 -16.04 -10.70 9.35
N ARG A 16 -16.97 -10.01 10.05
CA ARG A 16 -17.57 -10.52 11.29
C ARG A 16 -18.39 -11.79 11.09
N ASN A 17 -18.86 -12.06 9.88
CA ASN A 17 -19.61 -13.26 9.49
C ASN A 17 -18.72 -14.30 8.78
N ASN A 18 -17.39 -14.17 8.88
CA ASN A 18 -16.42 -15.06 8.23
C ASN A 18 -16.56 -15.15 6.70
N ILE A 19 -17.04 -14.06 6.07
CA ILE A 19 -17.10 -13.94 4.61
C ILE A 19 -15.93 -13.06 4.17
N LEU A 20 -14.94 -13.70 3.55
CA LEU A 20 -13.65 -13.08 3.23
C LEU A 20 -13.41 -12.87 1.73
N HIS A 21 -14.29 -13.38 0.87
CA HIS A 21 -14.15 -13.26 -0.57
C HIS A 21 -15.39 -12.59 -1.15
N PHE A 22 -15.21 -11.46 -1.80
CA PHE A 22 -16.24 -10.81 -2.60
C PHE A 22 -16.00 -11.10 -4.07
N LEU A 23 -17.07 -11.49 -4.76
CA LEU A 23 -17.11 -11.65 -6.20
C LEU A 23 -18.18 -10.71 -6.76
N THR A 24 -17.88 -10.08 -7.89
CA THR A 24 -18.82 -9.21 -8.58
C THR A 24 -18.56 -9.24 -10.07
N PHE A 25 -19.62 -9.18 -10.86
CA PHE A 25 -19.51 -8.80 -12.27
C PHE A 25 -19.62 -7.28 -12.35
N ALA A 26 -18.61 -6.62 -12.94
CA ALA A 26 -18.55 -5.18 -13.08
C ALA A 26 -18.55 -4.78 -14.56
N ASP A 27 -19.41 -3.83 -14.93
CA ASP A 27 -19.36 -3.16 -16.23
C ASP A 27 -18.15 -2.22 -16.34
N GLU A 28 -17.91 -1.71 -17.54
CA GLU A 28 -16.77 -0.83 -17.84
C GLU A 28 -16.72 0.46 -17.00
N PHE A 29 -17.88 1.00 -16.62
CA PHE A 29 -18.00 2.22 -15.83
C PHE A 29 -17.73 1.94 -14.34
N ALA A 30 -18.08 0.75 -13.84
CA ALA A 30 -17.93 0.35 -12.45
C ALA A 30 -16.54 -0.24 -12.13
N ILE A 31 -15.80 -0.77 -13.12
CA ILE A 31 -14.46 -1.35 -12.91
C ILE A 31 -13.53 -0.40 -12.15
N GLY A 32 -13.55 0.90 -12.49
CA GLY A 32 -12.72 1.90 -11.82
C GLY A 32 -13.05 2.06 -10.34
N TYR A 33 -14.33 1.97 -9.98
CA TYR A 33 -14.78 1.96 -8.59
C TYR A 33 -14.29 0.71 -7.87
N PHE A 34 -14.53 -0.48 -8.42
CA PHE A 34 -14.15 -1.75 -7.78
C PHE A 34 -12.63 -1.91 -7.62
N LYS A 35 -11.84 -1.46 -8.60
CA LYS A 35 -10.37 -1.38 -8.45
C LYS A 35 -9.96 -0.53 -7.24
N LYS A 36 -10.58 0.65 -7.05
CA LYS A 36 -10.33 1.50 -5.87
C LYS A 36 -10.80 0.87 -4.56
N GLN A 37 -11.75 -0.07 -4.63
CA GLN A 37 -12.19 -0.87 -3.49
C GLN A 37 -11.34 -2.13 -3.27
N GLY A 38 -10.25 -2.34 -4.02
CA GLY A 38 -9.36 -3.48 -3.84
C GLY A 38 -9.83 -4.76 -4.54
N PHE A 39 -10.74 -4.66 -5.51
CA PHE A 39 -11.06 -5.77 -6.39
C PHE A 39 -10.05 -5.86 -7.54
N SER A 40 -9.78 -7.08 -7.98
CA SER A 40 -8.88 -7.42 -9.08
C SER A 40 -9.59 -8.30 -10.10
N LYS A 41 -9.07 -8.35 -11.33
CA LYS A 41 -9.46 -9.36 -12.33
C LYS A 41 -8.80 -10.72 -12.08
N ASP A 42 -7.76 -10.74 -11.24
CA ASP A 42 -7.10 -11.95 -10.78
C ASP A 42 -7.96 -12.62 -9.68
N ILE A 43 -8.57 -13.75 -10.02
CA ILE A 43 -9.48 -14.49 -9.14
C ILE A 43 -8.69 -15.56 -8.41
N LYS A 44 -8.38 -15.31 -7.14
CA LYS A 44 -7.62 -16.28 -6.31
C LYS A 44 -8.48 -17.39 -5.72
N LEU A 45 -9.81 -17.21 -5.75
CA LEU A 45 -10.75 -18.20 -5.24
C LEU A 45 -10.88 -19.36 -6.26
N PRO A 46 -10.79 -20.64 -5.85
CA PRO A 46 -10.96 -21.76 -6.76
C PRO A 46 -12.32 -21.72 -7.47
N ARG A 47 -12.33 -21.99 -8.78
CA ARG A 47 -13.53 -21.92 -9.62
C ARG A 47 -14.70 -22.75 -9.09
N ALA A 48 -14.41 -23.92 -8.53
CA ALA A 48 -15.40 -24.82 -7.92
C ALA A 48 -16.20 -24.18 -6.75
N MET A 49 -15.68 -23.13 -6.12
CA MET A 49 -16.34 -22.47 -4.99
C MET A 49 -17.46 -21.50 -5.41
N TYR A 50 -17.48 -21.05 -6.67
CA TYR A 50 -18.44 -20.03 -7.11
C TYR A 50 -19.14 -20.34 -8.43
N GLN A 51 -18.57 -21.20 -9.27
CA GLN A 51 -19.18 -21.58 -10.53
C GLN A 51 -20.53 -22.29 -10.28
N GLY A 52 -21.57 -21.80 -10.95
CA GLY A 52 -22.94 -22.30 -10.77
C GLY A 52 -23.69 -21.70 -9.59
N TYR A 53 -23.02 -20.97 -8.69
CA TYR A 53 -23.64 -20.27 -7.57
C TYR A 53 -23.89 -18.79 -7.86
N ILE A 54 -23.04 -18.17 -8.68
CA ILE A 54 -23.19 -16.78 -9.12
C ILE A 54 -23.67 -16.73 -10.56
N LYS A 55 -24.44 -15.69 -10.89
CA LYS A 55 -24.92 -15.47 -12.26
C LYS A 55 -23.81 -14.89 -13.12
N ASP A 56 -23.62 -15.48 -14.29
CA ASP A 56 -22.72 -14.97 -15.32
C ASP A 56 -23.43 -13.89 -16.15
N TYR A 57 -22.75 -12.75 -16.32
CA TYR A 57 -23.25 -11.61 -17.09
C TYR A 57 -22.36 -11.37 -18.31
N GLU A 58 -22.95 -11.39 -19.50
CA GLU A 58 -22.26 -10.98 -20.72
C GLU A 58 -21.93 -9.47 -20.67
N GLY A 59 -20.79 -9.09 -21.23
CA GLY A 59 -20.32 -7.70 -21.24
C GLY A 59 -19.83 -7.18 -19.89
N ALA A 60 -19.83 -8.00 -18.82
CA ALA A 60 -19.28 -7.65 -17.53
C ALA A 60 -18.01 -8.44 -17.21
N THR A 61 -17.11 -7.84 -16.44
CA THR A 61 -15.88 -8.49 -15.98
C THR A 61 -16.08 -9.04 -14.58
N LEU A 62 -15.85 -10.34 -14.38
CA LEU A 62 -15.76 -10.92 -13.04
C LEU A 62 -14.54 -10.33 -12.31
N MET A 63 -14.76 -9.83 -11.10
CA MET A 63 -13.73 -9.28 -10.24
C MET A 63 -13.81 -9.87 -8.83
N HIS A 64 -12.64 -10.06 -8.21
CA HIS A 64 -12.48 -10.66 -6.88
C HIS A 64 -11.81 -9.68 -5.91
N CYS A 65 -12.32 -9.60 -4.69
CA CYS A 65 -11.66 -8.94 -3.57
C CYS A 65 -11.54 -9.92 -2.41
N GLU A 66 -10.31 -10.12 -1.95
CA GLU A 66 -10.00 -10.86 -0.73
C GLU A 66 -9.88 -9.87 0.44
N LEU A 67 -10.63 -10.13 1.50
CA LEU A 67 -10.69 -9.29 2.69
C LEU A 67 -9.70 -9.80 3.74
N ASN A 68 -8.97 -8.87 4.35
CA ASN A 68 -8.07 -9.20 5.45
C ASN A 68 -8.80 -9.01 6.80
N PRO A 69 -9.01 -10.07 7.59
CA PRO A 69 -9.73 -9.98 8.87
C PRO A 69 -9.09 -9.05 9.90
N ARG A 70 -7.79 -8.73 9.75
CA ARG A 70 -7.05 -7.86 10.67
C ARG A 70 -7.26 -6.37 10.40
N ILE A 71 -7.96 -6.01 9.32
CA ILE A 71 -8.20 -4.63 8.92
C ILE A 71 -9.63 -4.23 9.30
N VAL A 72 -9.75 -3.12 10.01
CA VAL A 72 -11.03 -2.41 10.21
C VAL A 72 -11.17 -1.38 9.09
N TYR A 73 -11.92 -1.70 8.04
CA TYR A 73 -11.99 -0.92 6.81
C TYR A 73 -12.65 0.44 7.02
N THR A 74 -13.59 0.56 7.95
CA THR A 74 -14.17 1.86 8.35
C THR A 74 -13.14 2.83 8.93
N GLN A 75 -12.05 2.32 9.52
CA GLN A 75 -10.97 3.12 10.09
C GLN A 75 -9.73 3.20 9.17
N PHE A 76 -9.82 2.65 7.95
CA PHE A 76 -8.68 2.47 7.05
C PHE A 76 -7.87 3.77 6.85
N THR A 77 -8.53 4.88 6.50
CA THR A 77 -7.87 6.17 6.28
C THR A 77 -7.10 6.66 7.51
N THR A 78 -7.69 6.51 8.70
CA THR A 78 -7.06 6.92 9.97
C THR A 78 -5.83 6.07 10.27
N VAL A 79 -5.92 4.75 10.07
CA VAL A 79 -4.82 3.82 10.29
C VAL A 79 -3.66 4.11 9.33
N ILE A 80 -3.94 4.26 8.03
CA ILE A 80 -2.92 4.57 7.02
C ILE A 80 -2.24 5.91 7.33
N ARG A 81 -2.99 6.92 7.76
CA ARG A 81 -2.41 8.22 8.17
C ARG A 81 -1.43 8.06 9.33
N LYS A 82 -1.82 7.34 10.38
CA LYS A 82 -0.94 7.07 11.53
C LYS A 82 0.31 6.28 11.12
N GLN A 83 0.16 5.25 10.28
CA GLN A 83 1.29 4.49 9.76
C GLN A 83 2.27 5.37 8.98
N LYS A 84 1.77 6.25 8.11
CA LYS A 84 2.60 7.21 7.37
C LYS A 84 3.35 8.17 8.31
N GLU A 85 2.70 8.67 9.35
CA GLU A 85 3.34 9.53 10.35
C GLU A 85 4.47 8.81 11.10
N ILE A 86 4.26 7.53 11.47
CA ILE A 86 5.28 6.71 12.13
C ILE A 86 6.47 6.49 11.19
N VAL A 87 6.23 6.07 9.95
CA VAL A 87 7.30 5.85 8.96
C VAL A 87 8.08 7.14 8.72
N LYS A 88 7.39 8.29 8.61
CA LYS A 88 8.06 9.59 8.46
C LYS A 88 8.97 9.91 9.64
N LYS A 89 8.51 9.69 10.88
CA LYS A 89 9.34 9.89 12.08
C LYS A 89 10.57 8.98 12.08
N LEU A 90 10.43 7.72 11.69
CA LEU A 90 11.56 6.78 11.59
C LEU A 90 12.59 7.25 10.56
N ILE A 91 12.12 7.73 9.39
CA ILE A 91 12.99 8.31 8.36
C ILE A 91 13.68 9.56 8.89
N ASP A 92 12.96 10.47 9.55
CA ASP A 92 13.53 11.70 10.10
C ASP A 92 14.59 11.40 11.19
N MET A 93 14.36 10.38 12.04
CA MET A 93 15.35 9.93 13.02
C MET A 93 16.61 9.40 12.33
N ARG A 94 16.45 8.52 11.34
CA ARG A 94 17.59 7.99 10.58
C ARG A 94 18.33 9.09 9.82
N GLN A 95 17.62 10.04 9.23
CA GLN A 95 18.22 11.17 8.54
C GLN A 95 18.99 12.09 9.50
N LYS A 96 18.59 12.23 10.77
CA LYS A 96 19.37 12.99 11.75
C LYS A 96 20.69 12.30 12.10
N GLU A 97 20.73 10.97 12.11
CA GLU A 97 21.98 10.22 12.28
C GLU A 97 22.93 10.40 11.09
N VAL A 98 22.38 10.38 9.87
CA VAL A 98 23.13 10.43 8.60
C VAL A 98 23.50 11.85 8.18
N ARG A 99 22.65 12.86 8.46
CA ARG A 99 22.93 14.28 8.19
C ARG A 99 23.88 14.89 9.21
N LYS A 100 24.95 14.19 9.56
CA LYS A 100 26.09 14.82 10.22
C LYS A 100 26.72 15.76 9.21
N ILE A 101 26.80 17.04 9.56
CA ILE A 101 27.53 18.01 8.75
C ILE A 101 29.01 17.73 8.95
N HIS A 102 29.65 17.19 7.93
CA HIS A 102 31.09 17.03 7.92
C HIS A 102 31.76 18.34 7.48
N PRO A 103 32.86 18.76 8.12
CA PRO A 103 33.60 19.93 7.69
C PRO A 103 34.12 19.75 6.26
N GLY A 104 34.22 20.85 5.51
CA GLY A 104 34.83 20.83 4.19
C GLY A 104 36.28 20.36 4.26
N LEU A 105 36.74 19.64 3.23
CA LEU A 105 38.09 19.10 3.17
C LEU A 105 39.11 20.25 3.08
N THR A 106 40.04 20.31 4.04
CA THR A 106 41.09 21.35 4.10
C THR A 106 42.40 20.94 3.43
N CYS A 107 42.66 19.65 3.27
CA CYS A 107 43.90 19.09 2.73
C CYS A 107 44.30 19.63 1.34
N PHE A 108 43.34 20.02 0.49
CA PHE A 108 43.61 20.62 -0.82
C PHE A 108 44.25 22.02 -0.72
N LYS A 109 44.06 22.75 0.38
CA LYS A 109 44.70 24.06 0.61
C LYS A 109 46.21 23.92 0.83
N GLU A 110 46.68 22.75 1.25
CA GLU A 110 48.10 22.43 1.48
C GLU A 110 48.79 21.86 0.23
N GLY A 111 48.12 21.88 -0.94
CA GLY A 111 48.70 21.47 -2.22
C GLY A 111 48.49 19.99 -2.59
N VAL A 112 47.77 19.22 -1.77
CA VAL A 112 47.33 17.86 -2.09
C VAL A 112 46.37 17.91 -3.29
N ARG A 113 46.60 17.10 -4.35
CA ARG A 113 45.78 17.09 -5.57
C ARG A 113 44.69 16.01 -5.60
N SER A 114 44.81 14.97 -4.78
CA SER A 114 43.85 13.87 -4.69
C SER A 114 43.85 13.24 -3.29
N ILE A 115 42.70 12.71 -2.88
CA ILE A 115 42.57 11.87 -1.69
C ILE A 115 41.84 10.58 -2.06
N PRO A 116 42.13 9.45 -1.38
CA PRO A 116 41.31 8.25 -1.49
C PRO A 116 39.85 8.53 -1.10
N THR A 117 38.91 7.87 -1.76
CA THR A 117 37.46 8.04 -1.50
C THR A 117 37.10 7.65 -0.06
N GLU A 118 37.81 6.67 0.53
CA GLU A 118 37.67 6.30 1.95
C GLU A 118 37.91 7.45 2.93
N CYS A 119 38.75 8.43 2.56
CA CYS A 119 39.10 9.54 3.42
C CYS A 119 38.05 10.65 3.42
N ILE A 120 36.99 10.55 2.60
CA ILE A 120 35.89 11.50 2.55
C ILE A 120 34.92 11.21 3.71
N PRO A 121 34.81 12.11 4.71
CA PRO A 121 33.88 11.92 5.82
C PRO A 121 32.44 11.84 5.31
N GLY A 122 31.68 10.86 5.81
CA GLY A 122 30.28 10.64 5.42
C GLY A 122 30.07 9.80 4.15
N LEU A 123 31.13 9.32 3.47
CA LEU A 123 30.98 8.47 2.27
C LEU A 123 30.66 7.00 2.59
N ARG A 124 31.09 6.49 3.75
CA ARG A 124 30.86 5.11 4.22
C ARG A 124 29.68 4.98 5.20
N GLU A 125 29.13 6.09 5.68
CA GLU A 125 27.97 6.14 6.62
C GLU A 125 26.63 6.10 5.86
#